data_AF-X0W015-F1
#
_entry.id   AF-X0W015-F1
#
_cell.length_a   1.000
_cell.length_b   1.000
_cell.length_c   1.000
_cell.angle_alpha   90.00
_cell.angle_beta   90.00
_cell.angle_gamma   90.00
#
_symmetry.space_group_name_H-M   'P 1'
#
loop_
_entity.id
_entity.type
_entity.pdbx_description
1 polymer ?
#
loop_
_entity_poly.entity_id
_entity_poly.type
_entity_poly.pdbx_seq_one_letter_code
_entity_poly.pdbx_strand_id
1 'polypeptide(L)'
;PKKAGGEQKPKRVSALDAAAQVLAKAEKPMRAQELIAAMAEQDLWSSPAGKTPHATLYAAILREIAAKGDAARFKKVDRGLFEINA
;
A
#
# COMPACT_ATOMS: atom_id res chain seq x y z
N PRO A 1 3.41 24.10 0.49
CA PRO A 1 4.24 23.48 -0.57
C PRO A 1 3.89 22.00 -0.82
N LYS A 2 3.11 21.72 -1.87
CA LYS A 2 2.81 20.36 -2.35
C LYS A 2 3.99 19.87 -3.21
N LYS A 3 4.72 18.85 -2.76
CA LYS A 3 5.66 18.10 -3.61
C LYS A 3 5.01 16.77 -3.99
N ALA A 4 4.41 16.75 -5.17
CA ALA A 4 4.24 15.56 -5.98
C ALA A 4 5.45 15.43 -6.91
N GLY A 5 5.93 14.19 -7.11
CA GLY A 5 7.08 13.83 -7.95
C GLY A 5 7.96 12.85 -7.18
N GLY A 6 8.02 11.55 -7.46
CA GLY A 6 7.79 10.87 -8.73
C GLY A 6 9.15 10.52 -9.34
N GLU A 7 9.86 9.56 -8.75
CA GLU A 7 11.03 8.94 -9.38
C GLU A 7 10.58 7.62 -10.03
N GLN A 8 10.46 7.69 -11.35
CA GLN A 8 10.29 6.53 -12.21
C GLN A 8 11.57 5.70 -12.17
N LYS A 9 11.50 4.51 -11.56
CA LYS A 9 12.50 3.45 -11.77
C LYS A 9 11.78 2.20 -12.29
N PRO A 10 12.27 1.57 -13.37
CA PRO A 10 11.52 0.56 -14.11
C PRO A 10 11.41 -0.78 -13.35
N LYS A 11 10.22 -1.39 -13.43
CA LYS A 11 9.87 -2.82 -13.23
C LYS A 11 10.20 -3.49 -11.88
N ARG A 12 9.94 -2.82 -10.76
CA ARG A 12 9.57 -3.54 -9.52
C ARG A 12 8.22 -3.00 -9.06
N VAL A 13 7.27 -3.90 -8.82
CA VAL A 13 5.97 -3.54 -8.25
C VAL A 13 6.24 -2.73 -6.99
N SER A 14 5.68 -1.51 -6.88
CA SER A 14 5.88 -0.71 -5.68
C SER A 14 5.13 -1.38 -4.51
N ALA A 15 5.52 -1.11 -3.26
CA ALA A 15 4.79 -1.63 -2.11
C ALA A 15 3.30 -1.22 -2.13
N LEU A 16 2.98 -0.06 -2.71
CA LEU A 16 1.60 0.39 -2.90
C LEU A 16 0.89 -0.43 -4.00
N ASP A 17 1.52 -0.63 -5.15
CA ASP A 17 0.90 -1.40 -6.24
C ASP A 17 0.69 -2.87 -5.82
N ALA A 18 1.64 -3.45 -5.09
CA ALA A 18 1.51 -4.81 -4.56
C ALA A 18 0.39 -4.88 -3.50
N ALA A 19 0.29 -3.89 -2.62
CA ALA A 19 -0.77 -3.84 -1.61
C ALA A 19 -2.16 -3.71 -2.26
N ALA A 20 -2.28 -2.89 -3.31
CA ALA A 20 -3.51 -2.76 -4.08
C ALA A 20 -3.90 -4.09 -4.73
N GLN A 21 -2.94 -4.83 -5.32
CA GLN A 21 -3.21 -6.15 -5.88
C GLN A 21 -3.66 -7.16 -4.83
N VAL A 22 -3.04 -7.16 -3.64
CA VAL A 22 -3.45 -8.04 -2.54
C VAL A 22 -4.87 -7.72 -2.08
N LEU A 23 -5.20 -6.45 -1.86
CA LEU A 23 -6.56 -6.03 -1.47
C LEU A 23 -7.60 -6.35 -2.54
N ALA A 24 -7.27 -6.12 -3.81
CA ALA A 24 -8.16 -6.43 -4.92
C ALA A 24 -8.43 -7.94 -5.05
N LYS A 25 -7.42 -8.79 -4.80
CA LYS A 25 -7.59 -10.26 -4.79
C LYS A 25 -8.31 -10.77 -3.55
N ALA A 26 -8.07 -10.13 -2.41
CA ALA A 26 -8.63 -10.58 -1.14
C ALA A 26 -10.07 -10.11 -0.92
N GLU A 27 -10.49 -9.05 -1.63
CA GLU A 27 -11.82 -8.42 -1.57
C GLU A 27 -12.28 -8.11 -0.12
N LYS A 28 -11.30 -7.91 0.77
CA LYS A 28 -11.54 -7.69 2.19
C LYS A 28 -10.57 -6.65 2.74
N PRO A 29 -11.01 -5.86 3.74
CA PRO A 29 -10.14 -4.90 4.39
C PRO A 29 -9.03 -5.62 5.17
N MET A 30 -7.78 -5.17 5.02
CA MET A 30 -6.60 -5.76 5.65
C MET A 30 -5.74 -4.71 6.34
N ARG A 31 -4.99 -5.15 7.36
CA ARG A 31 -3.98 -4.32 8.02
C ARG A 31 -2.70 -4.25 7.21
N ALA A 32 -1.93 -3.18 7.40
CA ALA A 32 -0.63 -3.02 6.75
C ALA A 32 0.33 -4.20 7.04
N GLN A 33 0.26 -4.82 8.22
CA GLN A 33 1.04 -6.02 8.54
C GLN A 33 0.61 -7.23 7.71
N GLU A 34 -0.70 -7.45 7.58
CA GLU A 34 -1.26 -8.55 6.76
C GLU A 34 -0.94 -8.34 5.29
N LEU A 35 -1.01 -7.09 4.79
CA LEU A 35 -0.62 -6.76 3.44
C LEU A 35 0.84 -7.09 3.16
N ILE A 36 1.75 -6.78 4.08
CA ILE A 36 3.17 -7.17 3.94
C ILE A 36 3.32 -8.69 3.87
N ALA A 37 2.65 -9.42 4.76
CA ALA A 37 2.72 -10.88 4.78
C ALA A 37 2.19 -11.46 3.46
N ALA A 38 1.00 -11.04 3.03
CA ALA A 38 0.38 -11.51 1.80
C ALA A 38 1.15 -11.09 0.53
N MET A 39 1.77 -9.91 0.52
CA MET A 39 2.65 -9.48 -0.59
C MET A 39 3.91 -10.34 -0.67
N ALA A 40 4.48 -10.70 0.48
CA ALA A 40 5.65 -11.57 0.55
C ALA A 40 5.30 -13.02 0.19
N GLU A 41 4.15 -13.54 0.64
CA GLU A 41 3.66 -14.87 0.29
C GLU A 41 3.35 -15.02 -1.21
N GLN A 42 2.87 -13.95 -1.84
CA GLN A 42 2.58 -13.93 -3.28
C GLN A 42 3.81 -13.56 -4.15
N ASP A 43 4.99 -13.38 -3.54
CA ASP A 43 6.22 -12.91 -4.19
C ASP A 43 6.03 -11.59 -4.99
N LEU A 44 5.00 -10.80 -4.63
CA LEU A 44 4.66 -9.54 -5.29
C LEU A 44 5.63 -8.44 -4.87
N TRP A 45 5.95 -8.42 -3.57
CA TRP A 45 6.86 -7.44 -3.00
C TRP A 45 7.41 -7.91 -1.65
N SER A 46 8.69 -7.67 -1.43
CA SER A 46 9.36 -7.91 -0.16
C SER A 46 10.15 -6.68 0.29
N SER A 47 10.35 -6.55 1.60
CA SER A 47 11.08 -5.43 2.20
C SER A 47 12.55 -5.46 1.77
N PRO A 48 13.07 -4.42 1.10
CA PRO A 48 14.44 -4.45 0.58
C PRO A 48 15.53 -4.30 1.66
N ALA A 49 15.21 -3.79 2.86
CA ALA A 49 16.19 -3.62 3.96
C ALA A 49 15.58 -3.24 5.33
N GLY A 50 14.25 -3.18 5.48
CA GLY A 50 13.60 -2.56 6.64
C GLY A 50 13.11 -3.56 7.70
N LYS A 51 13.33 -3.27 8.98
CA LYS A 51 12.81 -4.03 10.13
C LYS A 51 11.28 -3.91 10.27
N THR A 52 10.68 -2.82 9.79
CA THR A 52 9.24 -2.51 9.95
C THR A 52 8.59 -2.04 8.63
N PRO A 53 8.54 -2.89 7.60
CA PRO A 53 7.98 -2.51 6.29
C PRO A 53 6.48 -2.17 6.35
N HIS A 54 5.75 -2.75 7.31
CA HIS A 54 4.33 -2.44 7.55
C HIS A 54 4.11 -0.98 7.98
N ALA A 55 5.03 -0.40 8.78
CA ALA A 55 4.93 1.00 9.21
C ALA A 55 5.16 1.96 8.03
N THR A 56 6.12 1.63 7.16
CA THR A 56 6.37 2.37 5.92
C THR A 56 5.17 2.30 4.99
N LEU A 57 4.60 1.11 4.79
CA LEU A 57 3.40 0.92 3.96
C LEU A 57 2.21 1.69 4.54
N TYR A 58 1.97 1.60 5.84
CA TYR A 58 0.92 2.35 6.54
C TYR A 58 1.02 3.85 6.25
N ALA A 59 2.21 4.42 6.44
CA ALA A 59 2.44 5.85 6.20
C ALA A 59 2.32 6.22 4.72
N ALA A 60 2.69 5.32 3.79
CA ALA A 60 2.53 5.54 2.36
C ALA A 60 1.05 5.56 1.94
N ILE A 61 0.25 4.60 2.42
CA ILE A 61 -1.19 4.53 2.18
C ILE A 61 -1.88 5.79 2.72
N LEU A 62 -1.56 6.21 3.95
CA LEU A 62 -2.14 7.44 4.51
C LEU A 62 -1.80 8.68 3.69
N ARG A 63 -0.57 8.80 3.18
CA ARG A 63 -0.19 9.92 2.30
C ARG A 63 -0.93 9.86 0.97
N GLU A 64 -1.14 8.68 0.41
CA GLU A 64 -1.92 8.51 -0.83
C GLU A 64 -3.38 8.94 -0.62
N ILE A 65 -4.01 8.48 0.46
CA ILE A 65 -5.38 8.88 0.83
C ILE A 65 -5.46 10.39 1.03
N ALA A 66 -4.53 10.99 1.77
CA ALA A 66 -4.52 12.43 2.00
C ALA A 66 -4.23 13.26 0.74
N ALA A 67 -3.43 12.73 -0.19
CA ALA A 67 -3.05 13.44 -1.42
C ALA A 67 -4.12 13.34 -2.51
N LYS A 68 -4.80 12.20 -2.62
CA LYS A 68 -5.75 11.91 -3.71
C LYS A 68 -7.23 11.94 -3.29
N GLY A 69 -7.53 11.83 -2.00
CA GLY A 69 -8.90 11.79 -1.50
C GLY A 69 -9.68 10.64 -2.14
N ASP A 70 -10.81 10.97 -2.79
CA ASP A 70 -11.67 10.00 -3.47
C ASP A 70 -11.01 9.33 -4.68
N ALA A 71 -9.95 9.93 -5.24
CA ALA A 71 -9.14 9.32 -6.30
C ALA A 71 -8.02 8.41 -5.77
N ALA A 72 -7.95 8.19 -4.45
CA ALA A 72 -6.99 7.26 -3.87
C ALA A 72 -7.36 5.81 -4.23
N ARG A 73 -6.35 4.95 -4.39
CA ARG A 73 -6.56 3.51 -4.60
C ARG A 73 -6.98 2.77 -3.35
N PHE A 74 -6.73 3.39 -2.20
CA PHE A 74 -7.00 2.80 -0.89
C PHE A 74 -8.07 3.62 -0.20
N LYS A 75 -8.91 2.94 0.55
CA LYS A 75 -9.86 3.55 1.46
C LYS A 75 -9.59 3.05 2.87
N LYS A 76 -9.60 3.97 3.83
CA LYS A 76 -9.44 3.63 5.25
C LYS A 76 -10.80 3.21 5.79
N VAL A 77 -10.90 1.96 6.20
CA VAL A 77 -12.11 1.40 6.81
C VAL A 77 -12.11 1.63 8.32
N ASP A 78 -10.97 1.36 8.97
CA ASP A 78 -10.81 1.51 10.42
C ASP A 78 -9.35 1.87 10.79
N ARG A 79 -9.02 1.93 12.08
CA ARG A 79 -7.68 2.22 12.56
C ARG A 79 -6.72 1.09 12.17
N GLY A 80 -5.91 1.36 11.14
CA GLY A 80 -4.94 0.40 10.65
C GLY A 80 -5.50 -0.55 9.59
N LEU A 81 -6.77 -0.41 9.22
CA LEU A 81 -7.48 -1.29 8.30
C LEU A 81 -7.80 -0.56 6.99
N PHE A 82 -7.40 -1.13 5.86
CA PHE A 82 -7.55 -0.53 4.54
C PHE A 82 -8.17 -1.50 3.56
N GLU A 83 -8.99 -0.98 2.65
CA GLU A 83 -9.58 -1.71 1.52
C GLU A 83 -9.20 -1.05 0.20
N ILE A 84 -9.43 -1.76 -0.91
CA ILE A 84 -9.33 -1.16 -2.24
C ILE A 84 -10.49 -0.19 -2.42
N ASN A 85 -10.20 1.03 -2.87
CA ASN A 85 -11.22 1.97 -3.29
C ASN A 85 -11.67 1.57 -4.70
N ALA A 86 -12.97 1.30 -4.85
CA ALA A 86 -13.59 0.91 -6.12
C ALA A 86 -13.82 2.12 -7.03
#